data_AF-A0A3Q9L4M1-F1
#
_entry.id   AF-A0A3Q9L4M1-F1
#
_cell.length_a   1.000
_cell.length_b   1.000
_cell.length_c   1.000
_cell.angle_alpha   90.00
_cell.angle_beta   90.00
_cell.angle_gamma   90.00
#
_symmetry.space_group_name_H-M   'P 1'
#
loop_
_entity.id
_entity.type
_entity.pdbx_description
1 polymer ?
#
loop_
_entity_poly.entity_id
_entity_poly.type
_entity_poly.pdbx_seq_one_letter_code
_entity_poly.pdbx_strand_id
1 'polypeptide(L)'
;MMMKEDQKNKIPEDILKQLLSVDPETVYASGYASWQEGDYSRAVIDFSWLVMAQPWSWRAHIALAGTWMMLKEYTTAINFYGHALMLDASHPEPVYQTGVCLKMMGEPGLAREAFQTAIKMSYADASWSEIRQNAQKMVDTLIA
;
A
#
# COMPACT_ATOMS: atom_id res chain seq x y z
N MET A 1 37.72 19.47 -6.50
CA MET A 1 37.22 18.69 -7.65
C MET A 1 35.79 18.29 -7.31
N MET A 2 34.80 19.12 -7.69
CA MET A 2 33.39 18.92 -7.33
C MET A 2 32.83 17.72 -8.07
N MET A 3 32.19 16.83 -7.31
CA MET A 3 31.44 15.67 -7.80
C MET A 3 30.37 16.11 -8.80
N LYS A 4 30.46 15.62 -10.04
CA LYS A 4 29.36 15.65 -11.01
C LYS A 4 28.51 14.40 -10.79
N GLU A 5 27.65 14.41 -9.79
CA GLU A 5 26.65 13.36 -9.59
C GLU A 5 25.25 13.83 -10.02
N ASP A 6 24.52 12.93 -10.66
CA ASP A 6 23.04 12.85 -10.73
C ASP A 6 22.21 13.83 -11.56
N GLN A 7 22.56 14.00 -12.84
CA GLN A 7 21.59 14.49 -13.84
C GLN A 7 20.81 13.37 -14.57
N LYS A 8 21.19 12.10 -14.41
CA LYS A 8 20.56 10.96 -15.12
C LYS A 8 19.30 10.41 -14.46
N ASN A 9 19.01 10.76 -13.20
CA ASN A 9 17.89 10.21 -12.43
C ASN A 9 16.82 11.25 -12.05
N LYS A 10 16.84 12.44 -12.66
CA LYS A 10 15.80 13.44 -12.44
C LYS A 10 14.65 13.18 -13.40
N ILE A 11 13.44 13.09 -12.85
CA ILE A 11 12.21 13.11 -13.63
C ILE A 11 12.24 14.41 -14.46
N PRO A 12 12.08 14.36 -15.80
CA PRO A 12 12.08 15.53 -16.66
C PRO A 12 11.14 16.63 -16.15
N GLU A 13 11.54 17.90 -16.25
CA GLU A 13 10.76 19.04 -15.73
C GLU A 13 9.34 19.09 -16.30
N ASP A 14 9.16 18.73 -17.57
CA ASP A 14 7.84 18.65 -18.20
C ASP A 14 6.95 17.57 -17.57
N ILE A 15 7.54 16.42 -17.21
CA ILE A 15 6.83 15.34 -16.51
C ILE A 15 6.48 15.80 -15.10
N LEU A 16 7.40 16.43 -14.38
CA LEU A 16 7.12 17.01 -13.05
C LEU A 16 5.97 18.03 -13.12
N LYS A 17 5.97 18.91 -14.13
CA LYS A 17 4.92 19.90 -14.32
C LYS A 17 3.56 19.24 -14.60
N GLN A 18 3.52 18.18 -15.40
CA GLN A 18 2.29 17.42 -15.65
C GLN A 18 1.81 16.71 -14.39
N LEU A 19 2.69 16.00 -13.68
CA LEU A 19 2.38 15.32 -12.40
C LEU A 19 1.82 16.29 -11.34
N LEU A 20 2.27 17.55 -11.35
CA LEU A 20 1.81 18.55 -10.37
C LEU A 20 0.60 19.37 -10.82
N SER A 21 0.20 19.26 -12.10
CA SER A 21 -0.91 20.05 -12.67
C SER A 21 -2.29 19.45 -12.46
N VAL A 22 -2.36 18.16 -12.12
CA VAL A 22 -3.63 17.45 -11.90
C VAL A 22 -3.88 17.35 -10.40
N ASP A 23 -5.12 17.62 -9.99
CA ASP A 23 -5.53 17.46 -8.59
C ASP A 23 -5.44 15.98 -8.16
N PRO A 24 -4.63 15.64 -7.14
CA PRO A 24 -4.48 14.25 -6.73
C PRO A 24 -5.75 13.60 -6.17
N GLU A 25 -6.68 14.37 -5.59
CA GLU A 25 -7.95 13.78 -5.13
C GLU A 25 -8.81 13.33 -6.32
N THR A 26 -8.79 14.07 -7.41
CA THR A 26 -9.45 13.68 -8.67
C THR A 26 -8.85 12.38 -9.22
N VAL A 27 -7.52 12.23 -9.22
CA VAL A 27 -6.85 10.99 -9.66
C VAL A 27 -7.16 9.83 -8.71
N TYR A 28 -7.18 10.07 -7.39
CA TYR A 28 -7.57 9.06 -6.41
C TYR A 28 -8.99 8.56 -6.65
N ALA A 29 -9.94 9.47 -6.88
CA ALA A 29 -11.33 9.11 -7.16
C ALA A 29 -11.47 8.26 -8.44
N SER A 30 -10.73 8.61 -9.50
CA SER A 30 -10.69 7.82 -10.75
C SER A 30 -10.11 6.42 -10.53
N GLY A 31 -8.98 6.32 -9.83
CA GLY A 31 -8.35 5.03 -9.52
C GLY A 31 -9.25 4.17 -8.65
N TYR A 32 -9.90 4.77 -7.65
CA TYR A 32 -10.83 4.06 -6.77
C TYR A 32 -12.08 3.58 -7.52
N ALA A 33 -12.65 4.39 -8.42
CA ALA A 33 -13.76 3.97 -9.26
C ALA A 33 -13.39 2.75 -10.13
N SER A 34 -12.22 2.80 -10.78
CA SER A 34 -11.71 1.68 -11.58
C SER A 34 -11.49 0.42 -10.72
N TRP A 35 -10.98 0.59 -9.49
CA TRP A 35 -10.80 -0.51 -8.53
C TRP A 35 -12.15 -1.13 -8.13
N GLN A 36 -13.18 -0.33 -7.87
CA GLN A 36 -14.53 -0.82 -7.54
C GLN A 36 -15.18 -1.58 -8.70
N GLU A 37 -14.89 -1.18 -9.94
CA GLU A 37 -15.33 -1.89 -11.15
C GLU A 37 -14.55 -3.19 -11.41
N GLY A 38 -13.48 -3.45 -10.65
CA GLY A 38 -12.58 -4.58 -10.85
C GLY A 38 -11.56 -4.39 -11.98
N ASP A 39 -11.50 -3.19 -12.57
CA ASP A 39 -10.47 -2.81 -13.55
C ASP A 39 -9.19 -2.38 -12.81
N TYR A 40 -8.53 -3.36 -12.19
CA TYR A 40 -7.30 -3.15 -11.43
C TYR A 40 -6.14 -2.71 -12.33
N SER A 41 -6.15 -3.08 -13.61
CA SER A 41 -5.16 -2.65 -14.61
C SER A 41 -5.25 -1.15 -14.89
N ARG A 42 -6.45 -0.57 -14.85
CA ARG A 42 -6.61 0.89 -14.92
C ARG A 42 -6.31 1.56 -13.59
N ALA A 43 -6.78 0.99 -12.49
CA ALA A 43 -6.53 1.53 -11.15
C ALA A 43 -5.01 1.63 -10.84
N VAL A 44 -4.20 0.67 -11.31
CA VAL A 44 -2.76 0.69 -11.07
C VAL A 44 -2.09 1.89 -11.75
N ILE A 45 -2.61 2.37 -12.87
CA ILE A 45 -2.08 3.55 -13.58
C ILE A 45 -2.31 4.80 -12.73
N ASP A 46 -3.55 5.02 -12.28
CA ASP A 46 -3.92 6.19 -11.49
C ASP A 46 -3.21 6.19 -10.13
N PHE A 47 -3.14 5.04 -9.44
CA PHE A 47 -2.45 4.96 -8.16
C PHE A 47 -0.92 5.00 -8.29
N SER A 48 -0.34 4.52 -9.40
CA SER A 48 1.09 4.72 -9.69
C SER A 48 1.40 6.19 -9.92
N TRP A 49 0.51 6.91 -10.63
CA TRP A 49 0.63 8.35 -10.78
C TRP A 49 0.60 9.05 -9.42
N LEU A 50 -0.29 8.66 -8.51
CA LEU A 50 -0.34 9.23 -7.16
C LEU A 50 0.93 9.00 -6.35
N VAL A 51 1.55 7.82 -6.45
CA VAL A 51 2.84 7.55 -5.80
C VAL A 51 3.95 8.41 -6.42
N MET A 52 3.96 8.63 -7.73
CA MET A 52 4.94 9.50 -8.39
C MET A 52 4.75 10.98 -8.03
N ALA A 53 3.51 11.46 -7.97
CA ALA A 53 3.20 12.85 -7.64
C ALA A 53 3.32 13.14 -6.13
N GLN A 54 3.02 12.15 -5.28
CA GLN A 54 3.02 12.26 -3.82
C GLN A 54 3.77 11.07 -3.17
N PRO A 55 5.10 11.00 -3.32
CA PRO A 55 5.91 9.87 -2.83
C PRO A 55 5.94 9.75 -1.29
N TRP A 56 5.46 10.77 -0.56
CA TRP A 56 5.40 10.77 0.90
C TRP A 56 3.98 10.49 1.43
N SER A 57 3.02 10.19 0.56
CA SER A 57 1.65 9.86 0.94
C SER A 57 1.52 8.38 1.23
N TRP A 58 1.40 8.00 2.51
CA TRP A 58 1.12 6.61 2.90
C TRP A 58 -0.18 6.11 2.24
N ARG A 59 -1.18 6.99 2.05
CA ARG A 59 -2.47 6.65 1.43
C ARG A 59 -2.32 6.26 -0.04
N ALA A 60 -1.45 6.94 -0.79
CA ALA A 60 -1.14 6.58 -2.17
C ALA A 60 -0.46 5.20 -2.26
N HIS A 61 0.45 4.90 -1.33
CA HIS A 61 1.13 3.61 -1.25
C HIS A 61 0.15 2.47 -0.91
N ILE A 62 -0.78 2.68 0.03
CA ILE A 62 -1.82 1.69 0.35
C ILE A 62 -2.73 1.43 -0.86
N ALA A 63 -3.18 2.47 -1.56
CA ALA A 63 -4.05 2.32 -2.71
C ALA A 63 -3.39 1.51 -3.85
N LEU A 64 -2.12 1.81 -4.12
CA LEU A 64 -1.33 1.06 -5.10
C LEU A 64 -1.08 -0.39 -4.64
N ALA A 65 -0.71 -0.60 -3.37
CA ALA A 65 -0.50 -1.93 -2.79
C ALA A 65 -1.76 -2.80 -2.87
N GLY A 66 -2.91 -2.25 -2.47
CA GLY A 66 -4.21 -2.93 -2.56
C GLY A 66 -4.57 -3.30 -3.99
N THR A 67 -4.20 -2.47 -4.97
CA THR A 67 -4.43 -2.77 -6.38
C THR A 67 -3.54 -3.91 -6.88
N TRP A 68 -2.24 -3.91 -6.53
CA TRP A 68 -1.35 -5.03 -6.84
C TRP A 68 -1.79 -6.34 -6.16
N MET A 69 -2.31 -6.26 -4.95
CA MET A 69 -2.88 -7.42 -4.25
C MET A 69 -4.07 -8.01 -5.03
N MET A 70 -4.95 -7.17 -5.58
CA MET A 70 -6.08 -7.63 -6.41
C MET A 70 -5.62 -8.23 -7.74
N LEU A 71 -4.49 -7.76 -8.28
CA LEU A 71 -3.80 -8.36 -9.43
C LEU A 71 -3.03 -9.66 -9.07
N LYS A 72 -3.06 -10.08 -7.79
CA LYS A 72 -2.33 -11.24 -7.25
C LYS A 72 -0.81 -11.11 -7.30
N GLU A 73 -0.31 -9.89 -7.49
CA GLU A 73 1.11 -9.55 -7.44
C GLU A 73 1.50 -9.26 -5.98
N TYR A 74 1.43 -10.29 -5.14
CA TYR A 74 1.52 -10.17 -3.69
C TYR A 74 2.88 -9.61 -3.22
N THR A 75 3.99 -10.02 -3.84
CA THR A 75 5.32 -9.49 -3.51
C THR A 75 5.39 -7.98 -3.74
N THR A 76 4.84 -7.50 -4.86
CA THR A 76 4.78 -6.06 -5.19
C THR A 76 3.88 -5.32 -4.22
N ALA A 77 2.72 -5.90 -3.87
CA ALA A 77 1.83 -5.34 -2.87
C ALA A 77 2.51 -5.17 -1.50
N ILE A 78 3.22 -6.20 -1.03
CA ILE A 78 3.97 -6.17 0.24
C ILE A 78 5.01 -5.05 0.25
N ASN A 79 5.73 -4.82 -0.85
CA ASN A 79 6.70 -3.72 -0.94
C ASN A 79 6.04 -2.35 -0.73
N PHE A 80 4.91 -2.09 -1.40
CA PHE A 80 4.18 -0.83 -1.23
C PHE A 80 3.49 -0.70 0.13
N TYR A 81 2.99 -1.79 0.72
CA TYR A 81 2.55 -1.79 2.12
C TYR A 81 3.70 -1.48 3.09
N GLY A 82 4.91 -2.00 2.83
CA GLY A 82 6.11 -1.67 3.58
C GLY A 82 6.45 -0.17 3.53
N HIS A 83 6.36 0.45 2.35
CA HIS A 83 6.52 1.90 2.21
C HIS A 83 5.44 2.68 2.96
N ALA A 84 4.17 2.26 2.89
CA ALA A 84 3.10 2.89 3.66
C ALA A 84 3.36 2.85 5.17
N LEU A 85 3.81 1.69 5.68
CA LEU A 85 4.18 1.52 7.09
C LEU A 85 5.38 2.37 7.50
N MET A 86 6.37 2.56 6.63
CA MET A 86 7.50 3.45 6.90
C MET A 86 7.07 4.92 7.01
N LEU A 87 6.06 5.33 6.24
CA LEU A 87 5.51 6.68 6.23
C LEU A 87 4.55 6.94 7.40
N ASP A 88 3.80 5.92 7.82
CA ASP A 88 2.98 5.94 9.03
C ASP A 88 3.09 4.62 9.80
N ALA A 89 4.01 4.63 10.78
CA ALA A 89 4.27 3.47 11.64
C ALA A 89 3.15 3.21 12.67
N SER A 90 2.17 4.10 12.79
CA SER A 90 1.03 3.95 13.70
C SER A 90 -0.18 3.29 13.04
N HIS A 91 -0.20 3.20 11.70
CA HIS A 91 -1.29 2.61 10.93
C HIS A 91 -1.16 1.08 10.84
N PRO A 92 -2.08 0.29 11.43
CA PRO A 92 -1.97 -1.16 11.44
C PRO A 92 -2.43 -1.84 10.13
N GLU A 93 -3.15 -1.13 9.25
CA GLU A 93 -3.72 -1.72 8.03
C GLU A 93 -2.68 -2.28 7.06
N PRO A 94 -1.55 -1.60 6.74
CA PRO A 94 -0.54 -2.17 5.84
C PRO A 94 0.02 -3.51 6.33
N VAL A 95 0.16 -3.67 7.65
CA VAL A 95 0.65 -4.92 8.26
C VAL A 95 -0.41 -6.02 8.19
N TYR A 96 -1.68 -5.67 8.44
CA TYR A 96 -2.78 -6.61 8.25
C TYR A 96 -2.85 -7.11 6.80
N GLN A 97 -2.79 -6.21 5.82
CA GLN A 97 -2.85 -6.56 4.40
C GLN A 97 -1.60 -7.35 3.94
N THR A 98 -0.43 -7.08 4.53
CA THR A 98 0.78 -7.90 4.34
C THR A 98 0.52 -9.35 4.79
N GLY A 99 -0.15 -9.56 5.93
CA GLY A 99 -0.57 -10.89 6.37
C GLY A 99 -1.52 -11.58 5.40
N VAL A 100 -2.46 -10.84 4.80
CA VAL A 100 -3.34 -11.37 3.74
C VAL A 100 -2.53 -11.81 2.53
N CYS A 101 -1.59 -10.99 2.05
CA CYS A 101 -0.71 -11.32 0.94
C CYS A 101 0.11 -12.60 1.22
N LEU A 102 0.75 -12.68 2.38
CA LEU A 102 1.55 -13.85 2.79
C LEU A 102 0.70 -15.13 2.86
N LYS A 103 -0.54 -15.04 3.37
CA LYS A 103 -1.46 -16.17 3.37
C LYS A 103 -1.78 -16.63 1.94
N MET A 104 -2.01 -15.70 1.02
CA MET A 104 -2.27 -16.02 -0.39
C MET A 104 -1.04 -16.58 -1.13
N MET A 105 0.16 -16.25 -0.65
CA MET A 105 1.43 -16.82 -1.14
C MET A 105 1.73 -18.21 -0.57
N GLY A 106 0.92 -18.73 0.35
CA GLY A 106 1.16 -20.03 0.98
C GLY A 106 2.18 -19.98 2.12
N GLU A 107 2.36 -18.81 2.73
CA GLU A 107 3.29 -18.58 3.86
C GLU A 107 2.52 -18.35 5.18
N PRO A 108 1.79 -19.34 5.72
CA PRO A 108 0.88 -19.16 6.85
C PRO A 108 1.60 -18.78 8.16
N GLY A 109 2.86 -19.19 8.33
CA GLY A 109 3.68 -18.81 9.49
C GLY A 109 3.94 -17.31 9.52
N LEU A 110 4.44 -16.76 8.41
CA LEU A 110 4.68 -15.32 8.26
C LEU A 110 3.37 -14.53 8.28
N ALA A 111 2.30 -15.06 7.69
CA ALA A 111 0.97 -14.44 7.74
C ALA A 111 0.47 -14.28 9.18
N ARG A 112 0.62 -15.33 10.01
CA ARG A 112 0.27 -15.29 11.43
C ARG A 112 1.05 -14.21 12.17
N GLU A 113 2.36 -14.10 11.95
CA GLU A 113 3.20 -13.08 12.60
C GLU A 113 2.75 -11.67 12.21
N ALA A 114 2.45 -11.44 10.93
CA ALA A 114 1.92 -10.17 10.44
C ALA A 114 0.57 -9.83 11.10
N PHE A 115 -0.39 -10.77 11.15
CA PHE A 115 -1.67 -10.54 11.81
C PHE A 115 -1.52 -10.25 13.31
N GLN A 116 -0.66 -10.98 14.02
CA GLN A 116 -0.36 -10.71 15.43
C GLN A 116 0.26 -9.33 15.64
N THR A 117 1.09 -8.87 14.71
CA THR A 117 1.68 -7.54 14.74
C THR A 117 0.62 -6.46 14.51
N ALA A 118 -0.26 -6.64 13.53
CA ALA A 118 -1.39 -5.75 13.29
C ALA A 118 -2.31 -5.65 14.52
N ILE A 119 -2.59 -6.77 15.22
CA ILE A 119 -3.36 -6.78 16.47
C ILE A 119 -2.67 -5.94 17.56
N LYS A 120 -1.35 -6.08 17.74
CA LYS A 120 -0.61 -5.29 18.73
C LYS A 120 -0.66 -3.79 18.44
N MET A 121 -0.40 -3.41 17.18
CA MET A 121 -0.39 -2.00 16.75
C MET A 121 -1.76 -1.34 16.92
N SER A 122 -2.81 -2.06 16.58
CA SER A 122 -4.18 -1.54 16.63
C SER A 122 -4.74 -1.37 18.04
N TYR A 123 -4.02 -1.73 19.11
CA TYR A 123 -4.37 -1.30 20.47
C TYR A 123 -3.92 0.13 20.81
N ALA A 124 -3.05 0.73 19.97
CA ALA A 124 -2.62 2.11 20.16
C ALA A 124 -3.77 3.13 19.99
N ASP A 125 -4.77 2.79 19.18
CA ASP A 125 -5.97 3.60 18.97
C ASP A 125 -7.22 2.71 18.89
N ALA A 126 -8.27 3.09 19.62
CA ALA A 126 -9.55 2.41 19.61
C ALA A 126 -10.20 2.38 18.22
N SER A 127 -9.92 3.36 17.36
CA SER A 127 -10.42 3.45 15.98
C SER A 127 -10.07 2.21 15.14
N TRP A 128 -8.97 1.52 15.46
CA TRP A 128 -8.52 0.31 14.76
C TRP A 128 -9.18 -0.99 15.25
N SER A 129 -10.33 -0.92 15.93
CA SER A 129 -11.02 -2.10 16.44
C SER A 129 -11.41 -3.11 15.36
N GLU A 130 -11.72 -2.64 14.16
CA GLU A 130 -12.05 -3.52 13.03
C GLU A 130 -10.82 -4.30 12.56
N ILE A 131 -9.67 -3.65 12.42
CA ILE A 131 -8.40 -4.31 12.09
C ILE A 131 -8.04 -5.38 13.13
N ARG A 132 -8.20 -5.08 14.44
CA ARG A 132 -8.01 -6.09 15.51
C ARG A 132 -8.86 -7.32 15.30
N GLN A 133 -10.17 -7.12 15.09
CA GLN A 133 -11.11 -8.23 14.96
C GLN A 133 -10.85 -9.05 13.71
N ASN A 134 -10.57 -8.41 12.58
CA ASN A 134 -10.29 -9.09 11.33
C ASN A 134 -8.97 -9.87 11.40
N ALA A 135 -7.92 -9.27 11.96
CA ALA A 135 -6.64 -9.95 12.18
C ALA A 135 -6.78 -11.15 13.14
N GLN A 136 -7.56 -11.02 14.22
CA GLN A 136 -7.80 -12.12 15.15
C GLN A 136 -8.49 -13.30 14.47
N LYS A 137 -9.54 -13.04 13.67
CA LYS A 137 -10.20 -14.09 12.89
C LYS A 137 -9.21 -14.81 11.97
N MET A 138 -8.32 -14.07 11.30
CA MET A 138 -7.31 -14.67 10.45
C MET A 138 -6.33 -15.55 11.24
N VAL A 139 -5.86 -15.10 12.41
CA VAL A 139 -5.01 -15.91 13.30
C VAL A 139 -5.71 -17.21 13.68
N ASP A 140 -6.99 -17.16 14.06
CA ASP A 140 -7.77 -18.33 14.46
C ASP A 140 -7.91 -19.32 13.30
N THR A 141 -8.15 -18.83 12.07
CA THR A 141 -8.24 -19.69 10.87
C THR A 141 -6.91 -20.35 10.49
N LEU A 142 -5.77 -19.81 10.90
CA LEU A 142 -4.46 -20.39 10.64
C LEU A 142 -4.04 -21.43 11.69
N ILE A 143 -4.77 -21.52 12.83
CA ILE A 143 -4.54 -22.52 13.89
C ILE A 143 -5.33 -23.81 13.63
N ALA A 144 -6.50 -23.68 12.99
CA ALA A 144 -7.39 -24.79 12.66
C ALA A 144 -6.82 -25.67 11.53
#